data_AF-A0A7C9AF37-F1
#
_entry.id   AF-A0A7C9AF37-F1
#
_cell.length_a   1.000
_cell.length_b   1.000
_cell.length_c   1.000
_cell.angle_alpha   90.00
_cell.angle_beta   90.00
_cell.angle_gamma   90.00
#
_symmetry.space_group_name_H-M   'P 1'
#
loop_
_entity.id
_entity.type
_entity.pdbx_description
1 polymer ?
#
loop_
_entity_poly.entity_id
_entity_poly.type
_entity_poly.pdbx_seq_one_letter_code
_entity_poly.pdbx_strand_id
1 'polypeptide(L)'
;KMGVLVGDCWEDRLVCRQWGAHFPHVSGIAGQSDYGAQSVVLSGGYEDDEDHGEWFLYTGSGGRDLSGNKRTNKQQSSDQKFTCANQALRLSCKKGYPVRVVRSHKEKRSNYAPETGVRYDGIYRIEKCWRKKGIQVTGAWIKLSYCCFVQHAFGFKFYDMITSFCCIRVLLSA
;
A
#
# COMPACT_ATOMS: atom_id res chain seq x y z
N LYS A 1 3.11 17.76 23.74
CA LYS A 1 2.35 16.49 23.61
C LYS A 1 3.01 15.67 22.52
N MET A 2 3.31 14.39 22.75
CA MET A 2 3.80 13.52 21.67
C MET A 2 2.64 13.25 20.70
N GLY A 3 2.92 13.31 19.40
CA GLY A 3 1.98 12.91 18.34
C GLY A 3 1.99 11.39 18.15
N VAL A 4 1.58 10.95 16.96
CA VAL A 4 1.66 9.53 16.56
C VAL A 4 3.12 9.16 16.27
N LEU A 5 3.62 8.12 16.94
CA LEU A 5 5.00 7.62 16.83
C LEU A 5 5.05 6.31 16.06
N VAL A 6 6.16 6.08 15.36
CA VAL A 6 6.42 4.78 14.71
C VAL A 6 6.42 3.69 15.77
N GLY A 7 5.67 2.61 15.51
CA GLY A 7 5.44 1.53 16.46
C GLY A 7 4.14 1.66 17.25
N ASP A 8 3.44 2.79 17.18
CA ASP A 8 2.12 2.93 17.82
C ASP A 8 1.16 1.87 17.27
N CYS A 9 0.52 1.15 18.19
CA CYS A 9 -0.44 0.10 17.90
C CYS A 9 -1.85 0.49 18.35
N TRP A 10 -2.84 0.06 17.60
CA TRP A 10 -4.26 0.22 17.94
C TRP A 10 -5.00 -1.08 17.69
N GLU A 11 -6.09 -1.28 18.43
CA GLU A 11 -6.93 -2.48 18.34
C GLU A 11 -7.49 -2.67 16.92
N ASP A 12 -7.91 -1.58 16.27
CA ASP A 12 -8.52 -1.64 14.95
C ASP A 12 -8.33 -0.39 14.09
N ARG A 13 -8.96 -0.41 12.91
CA ARG A 13 -8.95 0.69 11.95
C ARG A 13 -9.76 1.91 12.39
N LEU A 14 -10.71 1.77 13.32
CA LEU A 14 -11.49 2.90 13.85
C LEU A 14 -10.66 3.70 14.85
N VAL A 15 -9.96 3.03 15.76
CA VAL A 15 -9.06 3.70 16.71
C VAL A 15 -7.88 4.32 15.95
N CYS A 16 -7.29 3.61 14.98
CA CYS A 16 -6.24 4.16 14.11
C CYS A 16 -6.68 5.44 13.38
N ARG A 17 -7.94 5.52 12.97
CA ARG A 17 -8.54 6.72 12.36
C ARG A 17 -8.63 7.88 13.35
N GLN A 18 -9.02 7.63 14.60
CA GLN A 18 -9.15 8.68 15.63
C GLN A 18 -7.80 9.38 15.88
N TRP A 19 -6.70 8.64 15.79
CA TRP A 19 -5.35 9.18 15.90
C TRP A 19 -4.82 9.83 14.61
N GLY A 20 -5.56 9.76 13.50
CA GLY A 20 -5.20 10.38 12.22
C GLY A 20 -4.11 9.65 11.42
N ALA A 21 -3.65 8.48 11.89
CA ALA A 21 -2.65 7.68 11.19
C ALA A 21 -3.16 7.23 9.81
N HIS A 22 -4.42 6.79 9.75
CA HIS A 22 -5.11 6.47 8.51
C HIS A 22 -6.63 6.75 8.62
N PHE A 23 -7.14 7.73 7.87
CA PHE A 23 -8.51 8.24 8.06
C PHE A 23 -9.65 7.30 7.58
N PRO A 24 -9.57 6.63 6.41
CA PRO A 24 -10.60 5.67 6.01
C PRO A 24 -10.67 4.45 6.94
N HIS A 25 -11.86 4.05 7.38
CA HIS A 25 -12.01 2.85 8.23
C HIS A 25 -12.08 1.54 7.42
N VAL A 26 -12.45 1.60 6.13
CA VAL A 26 -12.53 0.43 5.22
C VAL A 26 -11.43 0.45 4.16
N SER A 27 -11.34 1.53 3.38
CA SER A 27 -10.44 1.60 2.23
C SER A 27 -8.98 1.44 2.63
N GLY A 28 -8.18 0.75 1.80
CA GLY A 28 -6.75 0.60 2.05
C GLY A 28 -5.94 1.86 1.78
N ILE A 29 -6.46 2.80 0.98
CA ILE A 29 -5.77 4.02 0.55
C ILE A 29 -6.55 5.24 1.05
N ALA A 30 -5.85 6.20 1.65
CA ALA A 30 -6.35 7.54 1.92
C ALA A 30 -5.65 8.53 1.00
N GLY A 31 -6.41 9.34 0.27
CA GLY A 31 -5.85 10.34 -0.64
C GLY A 31 -6.90 10.95 -1.55
N GLN A 32 -6.50 12.02 -2.22
CA GLN A 32 -7.31 12.70 -3.24
C GLN A 32 -6.52 12.77 -4.54
N SER A 33 -7.18 12.61 -5.68
CA SER A 33 -6.53 12.49 -6.99
C SER A 33 -5.62 13.67 -7.33
N ASP A 34 -5.97 14.86 -6.83
CA ASP A 34 -5.34 16.13 -7.21
C ASP A 34 -4.29 16.60 -6.19
N TYR A 35 -4.27 15.98 -5.00
CA TYR A 35 -3.37 16.35 -3.90
C TYR A 35 -2.35 15.25 -3.55
N GLY A 36 -2.69 13.99 -3.82
CA GLY A 36 -1.83 12.84 -3.52
C GLY A 36 -2.38 11.95 -2.43
N ALA A 37 -1.72 10.82 -2.24
CA ALA A 37 -1.98 9.87 -1.17
C ALA A 37 -1.38 10.34 0.16
N GLN A 38 -2.16 10.20 1.23
CA GLN A 38 -1.79 10.55 2.59
C GLN A 38 -1.31 9.33 3.38
N SER A 39 -1.95 8.18 3.17
CA SER A 39 -1.65 6.95 3.91
C SER A 39 -2.16 5.70 3.21
N VAL A 40 -1.50 4.57 3.44
CA VAL A 40 -1.95 3.24 2.99
C VAL A 40 -1.97 2.23 4.15
N VAL A 41 -2.76 1.16 3.99
CA VAL A 41 -2.80 0.03 4.92
C VAL A 41 -2.50 -1.27 4.19
N LEU A 42 -1.55 -2.04 4.72
CA LEU A 42 -1.28 -3.43 4.35
C LEU A 42 -2.15 -4.35 5.22
N SER A 43 -3.15 -5.00 4.62
CA SER A 43 -4.15 -5.78 5.37
C SER A 43 -4.58 -7.09 4.73
N GLY A 44 -3.83 -7.63 3.75
CA GLY A 44 -4.20 -8.87 3.07
C GLY A 44 -5.40 -8.75 2.15
N GLY A 45 -5.68 -7.53 1.67
CA GLY A 45 -6.81 -7.25 0.80
C GLY A 45 -6.58 -7.66 -0.64
N TYR A 46 -5.33 -7.76 -1.09
CA TYR A 46 -4.95 -8.12 -2.46
C TYR A 46 -3.85 -9.18 -2.43
N GLU A 47 -3.98 -10.20 -3.27
CA GLU A 47 -3.06 -11.33 -3.27
C GLU A 47 -1.68 -10.97 -3.85
N ASP A 48 -1.60 -9.92 -4.69
CA ASP A 48 -0.37 -9.48 -5.34
C ASP A 48 0.44 -8.49 -4.46
N ASP A 49 -0.01 -8.22 -3.24
CA ASP A 49 0.78 -7.48 -2.27
C ASP A 49 1.98 -8.32 -1.81
N GLU A 50 3.17 -7.72 -1.80
CA GLU A 50 4.42 -8.32 -1.32
C GLU A 50 5.01 -7.39 -0.26
N ASP A 51 5.30 -7.88 0.95
CA ASP A 51 5.79 -7.06 2.06
C ASP A 51 7.16 -7.56 2.55
N HIS A 52 8.15 -6.69 2.44
CA HIS A 52 9.56 -6.93 2.80
C HIS A 52 10.03 -5.99 3.92
N GLY A 53 9.10 -5.38 4.66
CA GLY A 53 9.41 -4.50 5.79
C GLY A 53 9.86 -3.12 5.34
N GLU A 54 11.12 -2.98 4.94
CA GLU A 54 11.70 -1.71 4.47
C GLU A 54 11.12 -1.27 3.11
N TRP A 55 10.63 -2.23 2.32
CA TRP A 55 9.93 -1.98 1.07
C TRP A 55 8.78 -2.96 0.87
N PHE A 56 7.85 -2.62 0.00
CA PHE A 56 6.73 -3.48 -0.37
C PHE A 56 6.19 -3.16 -1.76
N LEU A 57 5.52 -4.14 -2.38
CA LEU A 57 4.67 -3.94 -3.54
C LEU A 57 3.22 -3.85 -3.08
N TYR A 58 2.57 -2.76 -3.47
CA TYR A 58 1.19 -2.49 -3.11
C TYR A 58 0.30 -2.55 -4.33
N THR A 59 -0.85 -3.20 -4.20
CA THR A 59 -1.85 -3.28 -5.25
C THR A 59 -2.87 -2.16 -5.12
N GLY A 60 -3.21 -1.52 -6.25
CA GLY A 60 -4.25 -0.51 -6.32
C GLY A 60 -5.61 -1.02 -5.88
N SER A 61 -6.51 -0.08 -5.62
CA SER A 61 -7.90 -0.40 -5.25
C SER A 61 -8.79 -0.59 -6.49
N GLY A 62 -9.88 -1.34 -6.31
CA GLY A 62 -10.93 -1.53 -7.32
C GLY A 62 -10.72 -2.78 -8.17
N GLY A 63 -11.33 -2.78 -9.36
CA GLY A 63 -11.37 -3.93 -10.26
C GLY A 63 -12.23 -5.09 -9.73
N ARG A 64 -13.20 -4.79 -8.86
CA ARG A 64 -14.01 -5.78 -8.12
C ARG A 64 -15.49 -5.45 -8.26
N ASP A 65 -16.30 -6.48 -8.46
CA ASP A 65 -17.74 -6.35 -8.33
C ASP A 65 -18.12 -6.31 -6.85
N LEU A 66 -18.70 -5.18 -6.45
CA LEU A 66 -19.18 -4.89 -5.11
C LEU A 66 -20.72 -4.82 -5.04
N SER A 67 -21.41 -5.32 -6.08
CA SER A 67 -22.86 -5.49 -6.08
C SER A 67 -23.34 -6.30 -4.87
N GLY A 68 -24.57 -6.05 -4.41
CA GLY A 68 -25.14 -6.70 -3.23
C GLY A 68 -24.58 -6.19 -1.90
N ASN A 69 -24.28 -4.88 -1.80
CA ASN A 69 -23.80 -4.22 -0.57
C ASN A 69 -22.48 -4.80 -0.02
N LYS A 70 -21.64 -5.33 -0.90
CA LYS A 70 -20.33 -5.87 -0.52
C LYS A 70 -19.35 -4.72 -0.29
N ARG A 71 -18.56 -4.81 0.78
CA ARG A 71 -17.45 -3.88 1.04
C ARG A 71 -16.14 -4.35 0.40
N THR A 72 -15.99 -5.66 0.21
CA THR A 72 -14.84 -6.27 -0.44
C THR A 72 -15.30 -7.48 -1.26
N ASN A 73 -14.49 -7.84 -2.25
CA ASN A 73 -14.62 -9.09 -2.99
C ASN A 73 -13.20 -9.62 -3.21
N LYS A 74 -12.96 -10.91 -3.02
CA LYS A 74 -11.63 -11.50 -3.25
C LYS A 74 -11.30 -11.52 -4.75
N GLN A 75 -12.31 -11.77 -5.57
CA GLN A 75 -12.16 -11.91 -7.02
C GLN A 75 -12.17 -10.54 -7.70
N GLN A 76 -11.20 -10.34 -8.58
CA GLN A 76 -11.19 -9.29 -9.57
C GLN A 76 -12.14 -9.66 -10.71
N SER A 77 -12.84 -8.65 -11.21
CA SER A 77 -13.83 -8.78 -12.28
C SER A 77 -13.70 -7.70 -13.35
N SER A 78 -12.76 -6.77 -13.21
CA SER A 78 -12.46 -5.74 -14.22
C SER A 78 -11.09 -5.11 -14.00
N ASP A 79 -10.58 -4.43 -15.02
CA ASP A 79 -9.32 -3.68 -14.95
C ASP A 79 -9.36 -2.54 -13.92
N GLN A 80 -8.31 -2.44 -13.12
CA GLN A 80 -8.06 -1.28 -12.28
C GLN A 80 -7.67 -0.05 -13.13
N LYS A 81 -8.11 1.12 -12.69
CA LYS A 81 -7.89 2.40 -13.37
C LYS A 81 -7.14 3.38 -12.47
N PHE A 82 -6.33 4.24 -13.08
CA PHE A 82 -5.70 5.37 -12.39
C PHE A 82 -6.72 6.49 -12.17
N THR A 83 -7.65 6.26 -11.26
CA THR A 83 -8.68 7.22 -10.86
C THR A 83 -8.75 7.27 -9.33
N CYS A 84 -9.33 8.36 -8.78
CA CYS A 84 -9.55 8.54 -7.35
C CYS A 84 -8.29 8.23 -6.50
N ALA A 85 -8.36 7.27 -5.59
CA ALA A 85 -7.27 6.89 -4.69
C ALA A 85 -6.04 6.31 -5.42
N ASN A 86 -6.23 5.61 -6.54
CA ASN A 86 -5.13 5.11 -7.35
C ASN A 86 -4.40 6.26 -8.05
N GLN A 87 -5.15 7.27 -8.51
CA GLN A 87 -4.56 8.49 -9.05
C GLN A 87 -3.81 9.28 -7.96
N ALA A 88 -4.30 9.28 -6.72
CA ALA A 88 -3.62 9.88 -5.58
C ALA A 88 -2.24 9.23 -5.32
N LEU A 89 -2.16 7.89 -5.35
CA LEU A 89 -0.89 7.17 -5.26
C LEU A 89 0.05 7.49 -6.43
N ARG A 90 -0.49 7.51 -7.67
CA ARG A 90 0.28 7.87 -8.86
C ARG A 90 0.84 9.29 -8.77
N LEU A 91 0.06 10.23 -8.26
CA LEU A 91 0.52 11.61 -8.04
C LEU A 91 1.62 11.67 -6.97
N SER A 92 1.45 10.97 -5.84
CA SER A 92 2.48 10.87 -4.80
C SER A 92 3.77 10.24 -5.32
N CYS A 93 3.68 9.24 -6.21
CA CYS A 93 4.84 8.68 -6.90
C CYS A 93 5.55 9.74 -7.76
N LYS A 94 4.80 10.44 -8.62
CA LYS A 94 5.36 11.49 -9.50
C LYS A 94 6.00 12.66 -8.73
N LYS A 95 5.45 13.00 -7.57
CA LYS A 95 5.88 14.17 -6.79
C LYS A 95 6.81 13.82 -5.61
N GLY A 96 7.03 12.53 -5.36
CA GLY A 96 7.78 12.08 -4.19
C GLY A 96 7.14 12.51 -2.88
N TYR A 97 5.80 12.45 -2.77
CA TYR A 97 5.14 12.80 -1.52
C TYR A 97 5.24 11.69 -0.48
N PRO A 98 5.42 12.03 0.81
CA PRO A 98 5.46 11.06 1.88
C PRO A 98 4.09 10.41 2.08
N VAL A 99 4.08 9.09 2.30
CA VAL A 99 2.88 8.29 2.54
C VAL A 99 3.04 7.57 3.88
N ARG A 100 2.10 7.77 4.80
CA ARG A 100 2.06 7.00 6.07
C ARG A 100 1.69 5.54 5.79
N VAL A 101 2.35 4.60 6.44
CA VAL A 101 2.06 3.17 6.29
C VAL A 101 1.58 2.59 7.60
N VAL A 102 0.47 1.87 7.53
CA VAL A 102 -0.08 1.09 8.64
C VAL A 102 -0.09 -0.37 8.23
N ARG A 103 0.46 -1.25 9.08
CA ARG A 103 0.37 -2.71 8.89
C ARG A 103 -0.73 -3.28 9.78
N SER A 104 -1.50 -4.22 9.25
CA SER A 104 -2.57 -4.90 9.99
C SER A 104 -2.25 -6.37 10.16
N HIS A 105 -2.57 -6.91 11.34
CA HIS A 105 -2.48 -8.35 11.63
C HIS A 105 -3.29 -9.25 10.68
N LYS A 106 -4.16 -8.65 9.84
CA LYS A 106 -4.94 -9.35 8.81
C LYS A 106 -4.10 -9.79 7.61
N GLU A 107 -2.95 -9.17 7.36
CA GLU A 107 -2.00 -9.67 6.35
C GLU A 107 -1.19 -10.84 6.95
N LYS A 108 -1.75 -12.04 6.86
CA LYS A 108 -1.17 -13.25 7.45
C LYS A 108 0.06 -13.78 6.71
N ARG A 109 0.33 -13.31 5.49
CA ARG A 109 1.48 -13.75 4.68
C ARG A 109 2.73 -12.90 4.93
N SER A 110 2.59 -11.74 5.58
CA SER A 110 3.71 -10.87 5.90
C SER A 110 4.29 -11.22 7.28
N ASN A 111 5.60 -11.46 7.33
CA ASN A 111 6.34 -11.58 8.59
C ASN A 111 6.47 -10.23 9.33
N TYR A 112 6.10 -9.12 8.69
CA TYR A 112 6.21 -7.77 9.24
C TYR A 112 4.88 -7.25 9.80
N ALA A 113 3.77 -7.96 9.54
CA ALA A 113 2.48 -7.63 10.13
C ALA A 113 2.53 -7.80 11.66
N PRO A 114 1.85 -6.93 12.43
CA PRO A 114 1.76 -7.12 13.88
C PRO A 114 0.93 -8.38 14.21
N GLU A 115 1.15 -8.96 15.39
CA GLU A 115 0.39 -10.14 15.84
C GLU A 115 -1.10 -9.83 15.99
N THR A 116 -1.43 -8.64 16.49
CA THR A 116 -2.79 -8.16 16.72
C THR A 116 -2.95 -6.71 16.24
N GLY A 117 -4.19 -6.31 16.02
CA GLY A 117 -4.55 -4.93 15.69
C GLY A 117 -3.89 -4.35 14.43
N VAL A 118 -3.53 -3.08 14.50
CA VAL A 118 -2.85 -2.33 13.44
C VAL A 118 -1.72 -1.50 14.03
N ARG A 119 -0.60 -1.38 13.32
CA ARG A 119 0.60 -0.66 13.76
C ARG A 119 1.01 0.38 12.74
N TYR A 120 1.35 1.58 13.19
CA TYR A 120 1.93 2.62 12.32
C TYR A 120 3.43 2.38 12.15
N ASP A 121 3.84 2.13 10.90
CA ASP A 121 5.21 1.75 10.56
C ASP A 121 6.00 2.89 9.91
N GLY A 122 5.49 4.12 10.03
CA GLY A 122 6.20 5.33 9.62
C GLY A 122 5.90 5.79 8.20
N ILE A 123 6.84 6.54 7.65
CA ILE A 123 6.71 7.24 6.37
C ILE A 123 7.47 6.49 5.28
N TYR A 124 6.78 6.27 4.17
CA TYR A 124 7.32 5.65 2.96
C TYR A 124 7.16 6.60 1.76
N ARG A 125 7.87 6.30 0.68
CA ARG A 125 7.77 6.96 -0.63
C ARG A 125 7.47 5.94 -1.71
N ILE A 126 6.78 6.36 -2.76
CA ILE A 126 6.45 5.51 -3.90
C ILE A 126 7.45 5.81 -5.01
N GLU A 127 8.32 4.86 -5.32
CA GLU A 127 9.38 5.05 -6.31
C GLU A 127 8.87 4.82 -7.73
N LYS A 128 8.05 3.79 -7.93
CA LYS A 128 7.51 3.45 -9.25
C LYS A 128 6.08 2.96 -9.15
N CYS A 129 5.28 3.27 -10.16
CA CYS A 129 3.94 2.72 -10.32
C CYS A 129 3.70 2.29 -11.77
N TRP A 130 3.07 1.13 -11.98
CA TRP A 130 2.84 0.57 -13.32
C TRP A 130 1.56 -0.27 -13.37
N ARG A 131 1.21 -0.70 -14.59
CA ARG A 131 0.10 -1.62 -14.87
C ARG A 131 0.68 -3.03 -15.05
N LYS A 132 0.12 -4.02 -14.37
CA LYS A 132 0.51 -5.43 -14.48
C LYS A 132 -0.73 -6.28 -14.73
N LYS A 133 -0.62 -7.36 -15.52
CA LYS A 133 -1.67 -8.38 -15.54
C LYS A 133 -1.65 -9.14 -14.22
N GLY A 134 -2.74 -9.04 -13.45
CA GLY A 134 -2.94 -9.78 -12.21
C GLY A 134 -3.14 -11.26 -12.49
N ILE A 135 -2.73 -12.10 -11.53
CA ILE A 135 -2.92 -13.54 -11.60
C ILE A 135 -4.16 -13.88 -10.77
N GLN A 136 -5.27 -14.20 -11.44
CA GLN A 136 -6.43 -14.82 -10.79
C GLN A 136 -7.00 -15.95 -11.64
N VAL A 137 -7.59 -16.93 -10.97
CA VAL A 137 -8.20 -18.11 -11.58
C VAL A 137 -9.27 -17.74 -12.61
N THR A 138 -9.96 -16.60 -12.41
CA THR A 138 -11.11 -16.15 -13.21
C THR A 138 -10.73 -15.30 -14.43
N GLY A 139 -9.45 -15.00 -14.66
CA GLY A 139 -8.98 -14.24 -15.82
C GLY A 139 -7.79 -13.32 -15.55
N ALA A 140 -7.25 -12.71 -16.61
CA ALA A 140 -6.12 -11.79 -16.54
C ALA A 140 -6.59 -10.33 -16.63
N TRP A 141 -6.77 -9.67 -15.48
CA TRP A 141 -7.16 -8.26 -15.37
C TRP A 141 -5.96 -7.36 -15.10
N ILE A 142 -5.99 -6.12 -15.57
CA ILE A 142 -4.96 -5.14 -15.26
C ILE A 142 -5.11 -4.70 -13.80
N LYS A 143 -4.05 -4.90 -13.03
CA LYS A 143 -3.86 -4.37 -11.68
C LYS A 143 -2.84 -3.24 -11.70
N LEU A 144 -2.96 -2.30 -10.78
CA LEU A 144 -1.98 -1.24 -10.57
C LEU A 144 -1.05 -1.65 -9.45
N SER A 145 0.25 -1.56 -9.69
CA SER A 145 1.27 -1.87 -8.68
C SER A 145 2.07 -0.63 -8.34
N TYR A 146 2.42 -0.49 -7.06
CA TYR A 146 3.20 0.61 -6.51
C TYR A 146 4.35 0.05 -5.67
N CYS A 147 5.58 0.43 -5.98
CA CYS A 147 6.77 0.03 -5.23
C CYS A 147 7.09 1.11 -4.19
N CYS A 148 7.05 0.74 -2.92
CA CYS A 148 7.15 1.67 -1.80
C CYS A 148 8.38 1.37 -0.94
N PHE A 149 9.08 2.41 -0.46
CA PHE A 149 10.27 2.30 0.39
C PHE A 149 10.20 3.21 1.61
N VAL A 150 10.71 2.74 2.75
CA VAL A 150 10.79 3.53 3.97
C VAL A 150 11.66 4.77 3.76
N GLN A 151 11.20 5.95 4.21
CA GLN A 151 11.87 7.21 3.93
C GLN A 151 13.27 7.33 4.58
N HIS A 152 13.55 6.58 5.64
CA HIS A 152 14.90 6.57 6.23
C HIS A 152 15.95 5.83 5.38
N ALA A 153 15.53 5.06 4.35
CA ALA A 153 16.45 4.40 3.43
C ALA A 153 17.18 5.36 2.46
N PHE A 154 16.79 6.63 2.41
CA PHE A 154 17.36 7.63 1.49
C PHE A 154 18.65 8.31 1.99
N GLY A 155 19.19 7.88 3.14
CA GLY A 155 20.51 8.28 3.63
C GLY A 155 21.57 7.21 3.36
N PHE A 156 22.49 7.47 2.42
CA PHE A 156 23.70 6.69 2.09
C PHE A 156 23.55 5.20 1.67
N LYS A 157 22.42 4.53 1.97
CA LYS A 157 22.17 3.12 1.61
C LYS A 157 21.37 2.90 0.31
N PHE A 158 21.03 3.97 -0.41
CA PHE A 158 20.24 3.87 -1.64
C PHE A 158 20.97 3.06 -2.74
N TYR A 159 22.30 3.18 -2.82
CA TYR A 159 23.10 2.37 -3.75
C TYR A 159 23.09 0.89 -3.37
N ASP A 160 23.23 0.54 -2.09
CA ASP A 160 23.27 -0.87 -1.66
C ASP A 160 21.90 -1.56 -1.76
N MET A 161 20.80 -0.86 -1.47
CA MET A 161 19.45 -1.44 -1.55
C MET A 161 18.98 -1.62 -3.00
N ILE A 162 19.34 -0.71 -3.90
CA ILE A 162 19.17 -0.92 -5.35
C ILE A 162 19.97 -2.16 -5.75
N THR A 163 21.23 -2.33 -5.31
CA THR A 163 22.03 -3.51 -5.68
C THR A 163 21.57 -4.85 -5.09
N SER A 164 20.59 -4.90 -4.18
CA SER A 164 19.94 -6.16 -3.82
C SER A 164 19.16 -6.69 -5.02
N PHE A 165 19.63 -7.80 -5.60
CA PHE A 165 19.18 -8.42 -6.85
C PHE A 165 17.65 -8.51 -7.04
N CYS A 166 16.86 -8.55 -5.96
CA CYS A 166 15.41 -8.61 -6.01
C CYS A 166 14.76 -7.26 -6.38
N CYS A 167 15.31 -6.16 -5.86
CA CYS A 167 14.77 -4.81 -6.03
C CYS A 167 15.02 -4.26 -7.45
N ILE A 168 16.25 -4.43 -7.97
CA ILE A 168 16.61 -4.12 -9.36
C ILE A 168 15.71 -4.87 -10.34
N ARG A 169 15.42 -6.16 -10.12
CA ARG A 169 14.57 -6.92 -11.03
C ARG A 169 13.18 -6.32 -11.11
N VAL A 170 12.53 -6.00 -9.99
CA VAL A 170 11.19 -5.40 -10.01
C VAL A 170 11.21 -4.01 -10.66
N LEU A 171 12.22 -3.19 -10.40
CA LEU A 171 12.35 -1.85 -10.98
C LEU A 171 12.68 -1.88 -12.49
N LEU A 172 13.52 -2.82 -12.96
CA LEU A 172 13.93 -2.94 -14.36
C LEU A 172 12.94 -3.74 -15.24
N SER A 173 12.14 -4.63 -14.66
CA SER A 173 11.18 -5.48 -15.41
C SER A 173 9.80 -4.86 -15.57
N ALA A 174 9.55 -3.70 -14.95
CA ALA A 174 8.27 -3.00 -14.93
C ALA A 174 8.17 -1.86 -15.95
#